data_AF-A0A2A4T1C8-F1
#
_entry.id   AF-A0A2A4T1C8-F1
#
_cell.length_a   1.000
_cell.length_b   1.000
_cell.length_c   1.000
_cell.angle_alpha   90.00
_cell.angle_beta   90.00
_cell.angle_gamma   90.00
#
_symmetry.space_group_name_H-M   'P 1'
#
loop_
_entity.id
_entity.type
_entity.pdbx_description
1 polymer ?
#
loop_
_entity_poly.entity_id
_entity_poly.type
_entity_poly.pdbx_seq_one_letter_code
_entity_poly.pdbx_strand_id
1 'polypeptide(L)'
;CQTPSFLKAGRVLKTNLSPTVVKLCWDSEGRLNIPVNHANQALARLERMGLIEIERGKFNQATDSLRTTRDVPSGSIRRYHKGILGLAQNRLDQVDVKEREYSSITMSINTKNLAKAKELTQEYKEAMLELLEQGSLDEVYQLSIQLFPLSIKGAE
;
A
#
# COMPACT_ATOMS: atom_id res chain seq x y z
N CYS A 1 -5.13 -15.29 28.01
CA CYS A 1 -5.36 -15.84 29.36
C CYS A 1 -5.72 -14.72 30.32
N GLN A 2 -6.97 -14.74 30.79
CA GLN A 2 -7.52 -14.18 32.03
C GLN A 2 -6.84 -12.93 32.64
N THR A 3 -7.59 -11.83 32.62
CA THR A 3 -7.48 -10.74 33.59
C THR A 3 -7.90 -11.22 34.99
N PRO A 4 -7.32 -10.65 36.06
CA PRO A 4 -8.11 -10.40 37.25
C PRO A 4 -8.08 -8.91 37.65
N SER A 5 -9.28 -8.46 38.00
CA SER A 5 -9.64 -7.18 38.58
C SER A 5 -9.01 -6.93 39.95
N PHE A 6 -8.46 -5.73 40.21
CA PHE A 6 -8.49 -5.13 41.55
C PHE A 6 -8.56 -3.60 41.49
N LEU A 7 -9.53 -3.08 42.24
CA LEU A 7 -9.80 -1.68 42.50
C LEU A 7 -8.87 -1.10 43.58
N LYS A 8 -8.63 0.21 43.46
CA LYS A 8 -8.21 1.22 44.46
C LYS A 8 -6.72 1.56 44.62
N ALA A 9 -6.56 2.88 44.79
CA ALA A 9 -5.44 3.66 45.31
C ALA A 9 -4.39 4.16 44.29
N GLY A 10 -4.65 5.37 43.79
CA GLY A 10 -3.70 6.47 43.72
C GLY A 10 -2.23 6.13 43.48
N ARG A 11 -1.83 6.10 42.21
CA ARG A 11 -0.56 6.68 41.79
C ARG A 11 -0.67 7.03 40.32
N VAL A 12 -0.65 8.33 40.03
CA VAL A 12 -0.49 8.86 38.68
C VAL A 12 0.86 8.35 38.16
N LEU A 13 0.84 7.24 37.43
CA LEU A 13 1.92 6.93 36.50
C LEU A 13 1.65 7.80 35.29
N LYS A 14 2.26 8.99 35.29
CA LYS A 14 2.58 9.72 34.06
C LYS A 14 3.40 8.76 33.20
N THR A 15 2.75 7.92 32.41
CA THR A 15 3.40 7.35 31.25
C THR A 15 3.61 8.52 30.30
N ASN A 16 4.84 9.05 30.31
CA ASN A 16 5.35 10.00 29.32
C ASN A 16 5.47 9.30 27.96
N LEU A 17 4.36 8.79 27.44
CA LEU A 17 4.26 8.32 26.08
C LEU A 17 3.63 9.44 25.26
N SER A 18 4.45 9.99 24.36
CA SER A 18 4.01 11.01 23.41
C SER A 18 2.71 10.56 22.71
N PRO A 19 1.73 11.45 22.51
CA PRO A 19 0.47 11.13 21.83
C PRO A 19 0.67 10.49 20.44
N THR A 20 1.83 10.72 19.82
CA THR A 20 2.23 10.12 18.53
C THR A 20 2.37 8.59 18.59
N VAL A 21 2.85 8.03 19.71
CA VAL A 21 3.06 6.57 19.84
C VAL A 21 1.73 5.82 19.92
N VAL A 22 0.71 6.43 20.53
CA VAL A 22 -0.62 5.84 20.70
C VAL A 22 -1.39 5.84 19.37
N LYS A 23 -1.23 6.88 18.54
CA LYS A 23 -1.80 6.93 17.18
C LYS A 23 -1.07 6.01 16.19
N LEU A 24 0.11 5.50 16.53
CA LEU A 24 0.85 4.55 15.71
C LEU A 24 0.48 3.10 16.02
N CYS A 25 0.25 2.78 17.30
CA CYS A 25 -0.17 1.45 17.73
C CYS A 25 -1.57 1.07 17.20
N TRP A 26 -2.52 2.03 17.15
CA TRP A 26 -3.90 1.73 16.72
C TRP A 26 -4.00 1.41 15.20
N ASP A 27 -3.18 2.02 14.34
CA ASP A 27 -3.20 1.79 12.88
C ASP A 27 -2.38 0.56 12.45
N SER A 28 -1.24 0.31 13.12
CA SER A 28 -0.31 -0.78 12.74
C SER A 28 -0.73 -2.16 13.24
N GLU A 29 -1.21 -2.27 14.49
CA GLU A 29 -1.66 -3.55 15.07
C GLU A 29 -3.11 -3.91 14.68
N GLY A 30 -3.92 -2.94 14.26
CA GLY A 30 -5.35 -3.13 13.98
C GLY A 30 -5.73 -3.21 12.49
N ARG A 31 -5.33 -2.22 11.68
CA ARG A 31 -5.81 -2.08 10.27
C ARG A 31 -4.84 -2.63 9.23
N LEU A 32 -3.55 -2.34 9.38
CA LEU A 32 -2.51 -2.77 8.41
C LEU A 32 -1.87 -4.11 8.76
N ASN A 33 -2.11 -4.66 9.96
CA ASN A 33 -1.57 -5.93 10.45
C ASN A 33 -0.05 -6.07 10.21
N ILE A 34 0.69 -5.01 10.55
CA ILE A 34 2.15 -4.99 10.46
C ILE A 34 2.77 -4.77 11.85
N PRO A 35 3.92 -5.40 12.15
CA PRO A 35 4.61 -5.15 13.42
C PRO A 35 4.93 -3.66 13.62
N VAL A 36 4.72 -3.14 14.84
CA VAL A 36 4.90 -1.71 15.17
C VAL A 36 6.31 -1.22 14.81
N ASN A 37 7.33 -2.05 15.01
CA ASN A 37 8.70 -1.76 14.61
C ASN A 37 8.87 -1.59 13.09
N HIS A 38 8.16 -2.39 12.28
CA HIS A 38 8.15 -2.25 10.82
C HIS A 38 7.42 -0.96 10.39
N ALA A 39 6.29 -0.63 11.02
CA ALA A 39 5.57 0.60 10.76
C ALA A 39 6.44 1.84 11.04
N ASN A 40 7.14 1.86 12.18
CA ASN A 40 8.04 2.96 12.54
C ASN A 40 9.22 3.10 11.58
N GLN A 41 9.81 2.00 11.12
CA GLN A 41 10.88 2.03 10.12
C GLN A 41 10.39 2.54 8.76
N ALA A 42 9.17 2.17 8.36
CA ALA A 42 8.55 2.66 7.13
C ALA A 42 8.31 4.17 7.20
N LEU A 43 7.74 4.67 8.30
CA LEU A 43 7.49 6.11 8.49
C LEU A 43 8.78 6.93 8.51
N ALA A 44 9.81 6.48 9.23
CA ALA A 44 11.10 7.16 9.25
C ALA A 44 11.79 7.18 7.86
N ARG A 45 11.44 6.24 6.99
CA ARG A 45 11.89 6.25 5.59
C ARG A 45 11.07 7.22 4.75
N LEU A 46 9.75 7.23 4.90
CA LEU A 46 8.84 8.13 4.19
C LEU A 46 9.15 9.60 4.50
N GLU A 47 9.39 9.92 5.78
CA GLU A 47 9.77 11.27 6.22
C GLU A 47 11.12 11.69 5.63
N ARG A 48 12.13 10.80 5.66
CA ARG A 48 13.45 11.06 5.07
C ARG A 48 13.40 11.28 3.55
N MET A 49 12.44 10.66 2.88
CA MET A 49 12.21 10.82 1.45
C MET A 49 11.37 12.06 1.12
N GLY A 50 10.92 12.82 2.12
CA GLY A 50 10.05 13.98 1.94
C GLY A 50 8.65 13.63 1.45
N LEU A 51 8.20 12.39 1.64
CA LEU A 51 6.88 11.93 1.20
C LEU A 51 5.78 12.20 2.24
N ILE A 52 6.18 12.31 3.51
CA ILE A 52 5.32 12.68 4.62
C ILE A 52 5.99 13.74 5.48
N GLU A 53 5.19 14.61 6.06
CA GLU A 53 5.60 15.59 7.06
C GLU A 53 4.88 15.32 8.38
N ILE A 54 5.60 15.47 9.49
CA ILE A 54 5.04 15.28 10.83
C ILE A 54 4.83 16.65 11.46
N GLU A 55 3.60 17.14 11.43
CA GLU A 55 3.22 18.39 12.08
C GLU A 55 2.34 18.14 13.30
N ARG A 56 2.81 18.57 14.48
CA ARG A 56 2.05 18.49 15.75
C ARG A 56 1.50 17.09 16.07
N GLY A 57 2.25 16.05 15.69
CA GLY A 57 1.85 14.65 15.91
C GLY A 57 0.82 14.11 14.91
N LYS A 58 0.57 14.81 13.81
CA LYS A 58 -0.19 14.32 12.65
C LYS A 58 0.74 14.09 11.47
N PHE A 59 0.50 13.01 10.73
CA PHE A 59 1.17 12.73 9.47
C PHE A 59 0.40 13.40 8.34
N ASN A 60 1.05 14.31 7.63
CA ASN A 60 0.54 14.94 6.43
C ASN A 60 1.29 14.37 5.24
N GLN A 61 0.59 14.01 4.16
CA GLN A 61 1.22 13.61 2.92
C GLN A 61 1.80 14.85 2.24
N ALA A 62 3.10 14.83 1.95
CA ALA A 62 3.81 15.98 1.39
C ALA A 62 3.87 15.98 -0.15
N THR A 63 3.58 14.84 -0.77
CA THR A 63 3.64 14.64 -2.23
C THR A 63 2.45 13.86 -2.77
N ASP A 64 2.07 14.09 -4.02
CA ASP A 64 1.04 13.31 -4.73
C ASP A 64 1.30 11.79 -4.69
N SER A 65 0.24 11.01 -4.98
CA SER A 65 0.22 9.54 -4.97
C SER A 65 1.49 8.92 -5.57
N LEU A 66 2.07 7.92 -4.88
CA LEU A 66 3.37 7.33 -5.22
C LEU A 66 3.34 6.64 -6.59
N ARG A 67 4.11 7.18 -7.55
CA ARG A 67 4.26 6.62 -8.90
C ARG A 67 5.59 5.89 -9.03
N THR A 68 5.58 4.65 -9.49
CA THR A 68 6.80 3.98 -9.96
C THR A 68 7.24 4.56 -11.30
N THR A 69 8.53 4.83 -11.47
CA THR A 69 9.10 5.29 -12.74
C THR A 69 8.97 4.22 -13.83
N ARG A 70 8.73 4.66 -15.08
CA ARG A 70 8.46 3.80 -16.24
C ARG A 70 9.76 3.31 -16.89
N ASP A 71 9.79 2.04 -17.30
CA ASP A 71 10.79 1.44 -18.18
C ASP A 71 12.28 1.56 -17.73
N VAL A 72 12.54 1.83 -16.44
CA VAL A 72 13.90 1.78 -15.85
C VAL A 72 14.11 0.44 -15.13
N PRO A 73 15.06 -0.40 -15.56
CA PRO A 73 15.38 -1.64 -14.86
C PRO A 73 15.98 -1.36 -13.48
N SER A 74 15.14 -1.37 -12.45
CA SER A 74 15.59 -1.22 -11.06
C SER A 74 15.31 -2.49 -10.26
N GLY A 75 16.34 -3.01 -9.59
CA GLY A 75 16.18 -4.11 -8.65
C GLY A 75 15.17 -3.77 -7.55
N SER A 76 15.06 -2.50 -7.17
CA SER A 76 14.08 -2.03 -6.18
C SER A 76 12.65 -2.06 -6.72
N ILE A 77 12.44 -1.66 -7.99
CA ILE A 77 11.11 -1.73 -8.63
C ILE A 77 10.64 -3.17 -8.75
N ARG A 78 11.52 -4.11 -9.14
CA ARG A 78 11.18 -5.54 -9.16
C ARG A 78 10.83 -6.08 -7.78
N ARG A 79 11.59 -5.72 -6.74
CA ARG A 79 11.28 -6.12 -5.36
C ARG A 79 9.95 -5.57 -4.89
N TYR A 80 9.65 -4.31 -5.20
CA TYR A 80 8.37 -3.69 -4.90
C TYR A 80 7.22 -4.45 -5.56
N HIS A 81 7.25 -4.67 -6.87
CA HIS A 81 6.18 -5.40 -7.55
C HIS A 81 6.03 -6.84 -7.06
N LYS A 82 7.13 -7.54 -6.73
CA LYS A 82 7.06 -8.87 -6.08
C LYS A 82 6.32 -8.81 -4.74
N GLY A 83 6.58 -7.78 -3.94
CA GLY A 83 5.88 -7.54 -2.69
C GLY A 83 4.38 -7.32 -2.90
N ILE A 84 4.00 -6.47 -3.87
CA ILE A 84 2.60 -6.21 -4.21
C ILE A 84 1.89 -7.48 -4.70
N LEU A 85 2.53 -8.30 -5.54
CA LEU A 85 1.97 -9.56 -6.01
C LEU A 85 1.77 -10.56 -4.86
N GLY A 86 2.72 -10.65 -3.91
CA GLY A 86 2.55 -11.47 -2.71
C GLY A 86 1.41 -11.00 -1.82
N LEU A 87 1.23 -9.68 -1.67
CA LEU A 87 0.07 -9.10 -0.96
C LEU A 87 -1.24 -9.45 -1.67
N ALA A 88 -1.30 -9.29 -3.00
CA ALA A 88 -2.48 -9.64 -3.78
C ALA A 88 -2.84 -11.13 -3.63
N GLN A 89 -1.85 -12.01 -3.69
CA GLN A 89 -2.05 -13.44 -3.44
C GLN A 89 -2.63 -13.71 -2.05
N ASN A 90 -2.08 -13.11 -0.99
CA ASN A 90 -2.59 -13.29 0.37
C ASN A 90 -4.01 -12.74 0.55
N ARG A 91 -4.32 -11.60 -0.08
CA ARG A 91 -5.65 -10.97 0.00
C ARG A 91 -6.72 -11.74 -0.76
N LEU A 92 -6.33 -12.58 -1.72
CA LEU A 92 -7.24 -13.44 -2.45
C LEU A 92 -8.05 -14.37 -1.52
N ASP A 93 -7.45 -14.82 -0.42
CA ASP A 93 -8.09 -15.72 0.55
C ASP A 93 -8.72 -14.98 1.74
N GLN A 94 -8.29 -13.74 2.00
CA GLN A 94 -8.64 -12.99 3.23
C GLN A 94 -9.73 -11.94 3.04
N VAL A 95 -9.94 -11.45 1.81
CA VAL A 95 -10.87 -10.36 1.52
C VAL A 95 -12.11 -10.90 0.81
N ASP A 96 -13.29 -10.48 1.25
CA ASP A 96 -14.55 -10.88 0.63
C ASP A 96 -14.60 -10.43 -0.85
N VAL A 97 -15.25 -11.23 -1.70
CA VAL A 97 -15.38 -10.93 -3.13
C VAL A 97 -16.08 -9.60 -3.42
N LYS A 98 -16.87 -9.06 -2.48
CA LYS A 98 -17.53 -7.75 -2.61
C LYS A 98 -16.59 -6.57 -2.34
N GLU A 99 -15.49 -6.81 -1.66
CA GLU A 99 -14.51 -5.78 -1.26
C GLU A 99 -13.24 -5.81 -2.13
N ARG A 100 -13.19 -6.70 -3.12
CA ARG A 100 -12.04 -6.84 -4.02
C ARG A 100 -12.46 -7.02 -5.47
N GLU A 101 -11.65 -6.49 -6.37
CA GLU A 101 -11.80 -6.70 -7.80
C GLU A 101 -10.55 -7.44 -8.32
N TYR A 102 -10.73 -8.71 -8.70
CA TYR A 102 -9.70 -9.54 -9.32
C TYR A 102 -10.25 -10.04 -10.65
N SER A 103 -9.73 -9.47 -11.74
CA SER A 103 -10.12 -9.83 -13.09
C SER A 103 -8.88 -10.16 -13.92
N SER A 104 -9.01 -11.16 -14.79
CA SER A 104 -7.94 -11.58 -15.70
C SER A 104 -8.51 -11.95 -17.05
N ILE A 105 -7.83 -11.50 -18.12
CA ILE A 105 -8.13 -11.88 -19.49
C ILE A 105 -6.90 -12.52 -20.13
N THR A 106 -7.11 -13.61 -20.87
CA THR A 106 -6.06 -14.24 -21.68
C THR A 106 -6.41 -14.04 -23.14
N MET A 107 -5.51 -13.44 -23.91
CA MET A 107 -5.75 -13.09 -25.32
C MET A 107 -4.49 -13.20 -26.16
N SER A 108 -4.68 -13.55 -27.43
CA SER A 108 -3.65 -13.40 -28.46
C SER A 108 -3.63 -11.93 -28.91
N ILE A 109 -2.45 -11.30 -28.86
CA ILE A 109 -2.29 -9.88 -29.17
C ILE A 109 -1.38 -9.64 -30.37
N ASN A 110 -1.58 -8.53 -31.05
CA ASN A 110 -0.56 -7.97 -31.94
C ASN A 110 0.44 -7.16 -31.10
N THR A 111 1.68 -7.63 -30.99
CA THR A 111 2.71 -6.98 -30.16
C THR A 111 3.07 -5.56 -30.61
N LYS A 112 2.77 -5.20 -31.87
CA LYS A 112 2.94 -3.82 -32.37
C LYS A 112 2.05 -2.81 -31.62
N ASN A 113 0.96 -3.28 -31.01
CA ASN A 113 0.03 -2.44 -30.26
C ASN A 113 0.40 -2.31 -28.77
N LEU A 114 1.50 -2.91 -28.30
CA LEU A 114 1.88 -2.88 -26.88
C LEU A 114 2.17 -1.47 -26.37
N ALA A 115 2.76 -0.60 -27.18
CA ALA A 115 2.98 0.79 -26.80
C ALA A 115 1.65 1.49 -26.50
N LYS A 116 0.66 1.34 -27.39
CA LYS A 116 -0.67 1.91 -27.20
C LYS A 116 -1.41 1.29 -26.01
N ALA A 117 -1.28 -0.02 -25.80
CA ALA A 117 -1.85 -0.70 -24.64
C ALA A 117 -1.29 -0.16 -23.31
N LYS A 118 0.03 0.12 -23.25
CA LYS A 118 0.66 0.75 -22.07
C LYS A 118 0.12 2.16 -21.82
N GLU A 119 -0.12 2.95 -22.87
CA GLU A 119 -0.72 4.28 -22.75
C GLU A 119 -2.15 4.20 -22.19
N LEU A 120 -3.00 3.34 -22.76
CA LEU A 120 -4.36 3.13 -22.27
C LEU A 120 -4.39 2.65 -20.80
N THR A 121 -3.43 1.80 -20.42
CA THR A 121 -3.28 1.37 -19.02
C THR A 121 -2.92 2.55 -18.11
N GLN A 122 -2.13 3.52 -18.60
CA GLN A 122 -1.84 4.73 -17.85
C GLN A 122 -3.07 5.62 -17.71
N GLU A 123 -3.77 5.89 -18.81
CA GLU A 123 -5.00 6.69 -18.83
C GLU A 123 -6.04 6.11 -17.85
N TYR A 124 -6.22 4.79 -17.86
CA TYR A 124 -7.09 4.12 -16.90
C TYR A 124 -6.67 4.35 -15.45
N LYS A 125 -5.36 4.26 -15.12
CA LYS A 125 -4.89 4.53 -13.76
C LYS A 125 -5.14 5.98 -13.33
N GLU A 126 -4.93 6.95 -14.22
CA GLU A 126 -5.22 8.36 -13.92
C GLU A 126 -6.72 8.54 -13.64
N ALA A 127 -7.59 7.98 -14.50
CA ALA A 127 -9.03 8.03 -14.32
C ALA A 127 -9.48 7.38 -13.00
N MET A 128 -8.85 6.27 -12.60
CA MET A 128 -9.14 5.61 -11.32
C MET A 128 -8.66 6.43 -10.11
N LEU A 129 -7.50 7.07 -10.21
CA LEU A 129 -7.02 7.98 -9.16
C LEU A 129 -7.97 9.17 -9.03
N GLU A 130 -8.31 9.81 -10.14
CA GLU A 130 -9.27 10.93 -10.15
C GLU A 130 -10.63 10.51 -9.59
N LEU A 131 -11.10 9.28 -9.83
CA LEU A 131 -12.36 8.79 -9.30
C LEU A 131 -12.32 8.52 -7.79
N LEU A 132 -11.26 7.87 -7.31
CA LEU A 132 -11.17 7.34 -5.94
C LEU A 132 -10.54 8.30 -4.94
N GLU A 133 -9.71 9.25 -5.37
CA GLU A 133 -9.10 10.27 -4.52
C GLU A 133 -9.98 11.53 -4.36
N GLN A 134 -11.30 11.38 -4.43
CA GLN A 134 -12.27 12.47 -4.22
C GLN A 134 -12.96 12.37 -2.86
N GLY A 135 -13.17 13.54 -2.23
CA GLY A 135 -13.97 13.64 -1.00
C GLY A 135 -13.22 13.22 0.26
N SER A 136 -13.95 12.64 1.21
CA SER A 136 -13.38 12.15 2.47
C SER A 136 -12.82 10.74 2.28
N LEU A 137 -11.50 10.60 2.38
CA LEU A 137 -10.81 9.32 2.26
C LEU A 137 -10.88 8.54 3.58
N ASP A 138 -11.36 7.30 3.56
CA ASP A 138 -11.63 6.47 4.74
C ASP A 138 -10.85 5.14 4.75
N GLU A 139 -10.54 4.60 3.57
CA GLU A 139 -9.85 3.31 3.39
C GLU A 139 -8.66 3.39 2.41
N VAL A 140 -7.72 2.46 2.56
CA VAL A 140 -6.51 2.37 1.73
C VAL A 140 -6.59 1.17 0.80
N TYR A 141 -6.62 1.44 -0.50
CA TYR A 141 -6.63 0.42 -1.54
C TYR A 141 -5.35 0.43 -2.36
N GLN A 142 -4.90 -0.75 -2.77
CA GLN A 142 -3.81 -0.93 -3.72
C GLN A 142 -4.38 -1.39 -5.07
N LEU A 143 -4.43 -0.49 -6.05
CA LEU A 143 -4.69 -0.87 -7.44
C LEU A 143 -3.38 -1.36 -8.08
N SER A 144 -3.43 -2.53 -8.72
CA SER A 144 -2.28 -3.06 -9.47
C SER A 144 -2.76 -3.73 -10.75
N ILE A 145 -2.14 -3.38 -11.87
CA ILE A 145 -2.51 -3.87 -13.21
C ILE A 145 -1.26 -4.46 -13.83
N GLN A 146 -1.33 -5.69 -14.31
CA GLN A 146 -0.20 -6.37 -14.93
C GLN A 146 -0.53 -6.77 -16.37
N LEU A 147 0.37 -6.41 -17.29
CA LEU A 147 0.36 -6.86 -18.69
C LEU A 147 1.71 -7.50 -18.98
N PHE A 148 1.73 -8.82 -19.15
CA PHE A 148 2.96 -9.60 -19.37
C PHE A 148 2.72 -10.72 -20.41
N PRO A 149 3.75 -11.11 -21.16
CA PRO A 149 3.64 -12.26 -22.06
C PRO A 149 3.55 -13.57 -21.26
N LEU A 150 2.63 -14.46 -21.67
CA LEU A 150 2.56 -15.83 -21.16
C LEU A 150 3.47 -16.79 -21.93
N SER A 151 3.77 -16.47 -23.19
CA SER A 151 4.68 -17.26 -24.01
C SER A 151 6.13 -16.82 -23.78
N ILE A 152 7.00 -17.80 -23.60
CA ILE A 152 8.44 -17.63 -23.72
C ILE A 152 8.71 -17.54 -25.22
N LYS A 153 9.28 -16.43 -25.71
CA LYS A 153 9.85 -16.42 -27.07
C LYS A 153 10.97 -17.45 -27.05
N GLY A 154 10.86 -18.50 -27.85
CA GLY A 154 11.90 -19.51 -27.97
C GLY A 154 13.24 -18.82 -28.20
N ALA A 155 14.25 -19.21 -27.43
CA ALA A 155 15.63 -18.96 -27.80
C ALA A 155 15.86 -19.74 -29.09
N GLU A 156 15.95 -19.03 -30.23
CA GLU A 156 16.62 -19.55 -31.42
C GLU A 156 18.12 -19.69 -31.14
#